data_AF-A0A2L0C7F6-F1
#
_entry.id   AF-A0A2L0C7F6-F1
#
_cell.length_a   1.000
_cell.length_b   1.000
_cell.length_c   1.000
_cell.angle_alpha   90.00
_cell.angle_beta   90.00
_cell.angle_gamma   90.00
#
_symmetry.space_group_name_H-M   'P 1'
#
loop_
_entity.id
_entity.type
_entity.pdbx_description
1 polymer ?
#
loop_
_entity_poly.entity_id
_entity_poly.type
_entity_poly.pdbx_seq_one_letter_code
_entity_poly.pdbx_strand_id
1 'polypeptide(L)'
;ITERTRQALMRITNSKIAAAMPVRSAEKQAPAQFIRYTPSQQGAAFNSGAKQRVIRLVEAQVDPMEPPRFKINKKIPRGPPSPPAPVLHSPTRRVTVKEQKEWKIPPCISNWKNAKGYTVPLDKRLAADGRGLQQLHINENFAKLAEALYVADRKAREAVETRAQLEKKLAQKEKEAKEEHLRQLAQKARDERAGIKISGSHTKTGDDEQEREMLRQDRHKERARDRNLARAAPDKRSKLQRERER
;
A
#
# COMPACT_ATOMS: atom_id res chain seq x y z
N ILE A 1 53.03 26.27 -27.91
CA ILE A 1 51.81 25.58 -28.35
C ILE A 1 50.57 26.18 -27.68
N THR A 2 50.56 26.26 -26.35
CA THR A 2 49.45 26.81 -25.55
C THR A 2 48.94 28.17 -26.04
N GLU A 3 49.83 29.15 -26.23
CA GLU A 3 49.41 30.50 -26.64
C GLU A 3 48.80 30.53 -28.06
N ARG A 4 49.37 29.75 -28.98
CA ARG A 4 48.84 29.62 -30.34
C ARG A 4 47.45 28.99 -30.35
N THR A 5 47.23 27.94 -29.56
CA THR A 5 45.93 27.29 -29.43
C THR A 5 44.92 28.21 -28.73
N ARG A 6 45.34 28.92 -27.67
CA ARG A 6 44.51 29.90 -26.97
C ARG A 6 43.99 30.97 -27.93
N GLN A 7 44.89 31.60 -28.71
CA GLN A 7 44.51 32.62 -29.68
C GLN A 7 43.58 32.07 -30.78
N ALA A 8 43.84 30.85 -31.27
CA ALA A 8 42.98 30.22 -32.28
C ALA A 8 41.56 29.94 -31.75
N LEU A 9 41.47 29.39 -30.53
CA LEU A 9 40.18 29.15 -29.87
C LEU A 9 39.44 30.45 -29.56
N MET A 10 40.15 31.48 -29.09
CA MET A 10 39.58 32.81 -28.84
C MET A 10 38.93 33.42 -30.09
N ARG A 11 39.55 33.27 -31.28
CA ARG A 11 38.95 33.73 -32.53
C ARG A 11 37.64 33.00 -32.86
N ILE A 12 37.60 31.68 -32.66
CA ILE A 12 36.41 30.86 -32.90
C ILE A 12 35.30 31.18 -31.88
N THR A 13 35.65 31.45 -30.61
CA THR A 13 34.67 31.81 -29.60
C THR A 13 34.11 33.20 -29.84
N ASN A 14 34.95 34.17 -30.23
CA ASN A 14 34.50 35.54 -30.47
C ASN A 14 33.48 35.61 -31.61
N SER A 15 33.61 34.79 -32.67
CA SER A 15 32.60 34.74 -33.74
C SER A 15 31.26 34.17 -33.27
N LYS A 16 31.28 33.17 -32.37
CA LYS A 16 30.06 32.63 -31.74
C LYS A 16 29.41 33.64 -30.80
N ILE A 17 30.20 34.36 -30.00
CA ILE A 17 29.70 35.38 -29.08
C ILE A 17 29.05 36.54 -29.85
N ALA A 18 29.72 37.03 -30.91
CA ALA A 18 29.19 38.09 -31.76
C ALA A 18 27.85 37.71 -32.42
N ALA A 19 27.69 36.44 -32.82
CA ALA A 19 26.43 35.95 -33.39
C ALA A 19 25.27 35.91 -32.37
N ALA A 20 25.57 35.70 -31.08
CA ALA A 20 24.59 35.55 -30.01
C ALA A 20 24.23 36.86 -29.30
N MET A 21 24.97 37.95 -29.53
CA MET A 21 24.69 39.25 -28.93
C MET A 21 23.34 39.81 -29.43
N PRO A 22 22.43 40.25 -28.53
CA PRO A 22 21.08 40.72 -28.92
C PRO A 22 21.07 41.98 -29.80
N VAL A 23 22.06 42.85 -29.63
CA VAL A 23 22.21 44.07 -30.42
C VAL A 23 23.60 44.05 -31.05
N ARG A 24 23.64 44.13 -32.38
CA ARG A 24 24.90 44.29 -33.13
C ARG A 24 25.18 45.77 -33.32
N SER A 25 26.30 46.24 -32.80
CA SER A 25 26.84 47.54 -33.21
C SER A 25 27.17 47.49 -34.70
N ALA A 26 26.86 48.55 -35.45
CA ALA A 26 27.28 48.68 -36.85
C ALA A 26 28.80 48.50 -36.94
N GLU A 27 29.25 47.56 -37.76
CA GLU A 27 30.67 47.29 -37.94
C GLU A 27 31.33 48.48 -38.66
N LYS A 28 32.48 48.92 -38.14
CA LYS A 28 33.27 49.96 -38.82
C LYS A 28 33.92 49.34 -40.04
N GLN A 29 33.70 49.94 -41.21
CA GLN A 29 34.33 49.48 -42.45
C GLN A 29 35.85 49.46 -42.32
N ALA A 30 36.45 48.33 -42.68
CA ALA A 30 37.89 48.22 -42.80
C ALA A 30 38.43 49.12 -43.93
N PRO A 31 39.67 49.61 -43.84
CA PRO A 31 40.29 50.36 -44.92
C PRO A 31 40.44 49.52 -46.19
N ALA A 32 40.43 50.18 -47.35
CA ALA A 32 40.61 49.53 -48.64
C ALA A 32 41.96 48.79 -48.72
N GLN A 33 41.94 47.55 -49.17
CA GLN A 33 43.14 46.71 -49.33
C GLN A 33 43.56 46.66 -50.80
N PHE A 34 44.87 46.68 -51.06
CA PHE A 34 45.42 46.54 -52.41
C PHE A 34 46.12 45.20 -52.54
N ILE A 35 45.62 44.35 -53.43
CA ILE A 35 46.15 43.02 -53.69
C ILE A 35 46.80 43.01 -55.06
N ARG A 36 48.07 42.59 -55.11
CA ARG A 36 48.79 42.34 -56.37
C ARG A 36 48.45 40.93 -56.84
N TYR A 37 47.79 40.82 -57.98
CA TYR A 37 47.40 39.55 -58.58
C TYR A 37 48.20 39.29 -59.85
N THR A 38 48.82 38.12 -59.93
CA THR A 38 49.45 37.60 -61.15
C THR A 38 48.51 36.56 -61.74
N PRO A 39 47.84 36.85 -62.88
CA PRO A 39 46.98 35.88 -63.53
C PRO A 39 47.77 34.66 -64.02
N SER A 40 47.17 33.48 -63.91
CA SER A 40 47.76 32.23 -64.43
C SER A 40 47.69 32.14 -65.95
N GLN A 41 46.61 32.63 -66.54
CA GLN A 41 46.49 32.79 -67.99
C GLN A 41 47.20 34.09 -68.41
N GLN A 42 48.27 33.94 -69.19
CA GLN A 42 49.07 35.05 -69.71
C GLN A 42 48.99 35.08 -71.24
N GLY A 43 49.01 36.28 -71.81
CA GLY A 43 49.05 36.50 -73.26
C GLY A 43 48.98 37.99 -73.55
N ALA A 44 49.55 38.43 -74.69
CA ALA A 44 49.58 39.85 -75.05
C ALA A 44 48.18 40.48 -75.21
N ALA A 45 47.17 39.67 -75.52
CA ALA A 45 45.77 40.08 -75.62
C ALA A 45 45.06 40.23 -74.25
N PHE A 46 45.65 39.73 -73.16
CA PHE A 46 45.05 39.76 -71.83
C PHE A 46 45.74 40.80 -70.93
N ASN A 47 44.96 41.41 -70.02
CA ASN A 47 45.46 42.40 -69.05
C ASN A 47 46.27 43.55 -69.70
N SER A 48 45.89 43.95 -70.92
CA SER A 48 46.56 44.98 -71.72
C SER A 48 48.09 44.78 -71.84
N GLY A 49 48.55 43.53 -71.87
CA GLY A 49 49.97 43.17 -71.95
C GLY A 49 50.73 43.25 -70.61
N ALA A 50 50.07 43.65 -69.51
CA ALA A 50 50.68 43.68 -68.19
C ALA A 50 50.71 42.28 -67.55
N LYS A 51 51.85 41.92 -66.94
CA LYS A 51 52.03 40.64 -66.25
C LYS A 51 51.24 40.52 -64.95
N GLN A 52 50.94 41.66 -64.30
CA GLN A 52 50.25 41.72 -63.01
C GLN A 52 49.18 42.80 -63.04
N ARG A 53 48.19 42.67 -62.15
CA ARG A 53 47.20 43.72 -61.90
C ARG A 53 47.08 43.97 -60.40
N VAL A 54 46.83 45.22 -60.02
CA VAL A 54 46.56 45.58 -58.63
C VAL A 54 45.06 45.76 -58.46
N ILE A 55 44.48 45.03 -57.51
CA ILE A 55 43.05 45.02 -57.23
C ILE A 55 42.84 45.76 -55.92
N ARG A 56 42.00 46.80 -55.95
CA ARG A 56 41.50 47.46 -54.74
C ARG A 56 40.28 46.70 -54.24
N LEU A 57 40.43 45.99 -53.13
CA LEU A 57 39.36 45.30 -52.44
C LEU A 57 38.75 46.23 -51.38
N VAL A 58 37.44 46.43 -51.43
CA VAL A 58 36.67 47.18 -50.44
C VAL A 58 35.52 46.29 -49.99
N GLU A 59 35.32 46.18 -48.67
CA GLU A 59 34.19 45.46 -48.11
C GLU A 59 32.90 46.24 -48.35
N ALA A 60 31.87 45.57 -48.87
CA ALA A 60 30.58 46.20 -49.11
C ALA A 60 29.91 46.53 -47.77
N GLN A 61 29.38 47.74 -47.63
CA GLN A 61 28.63 48.13 -46.43
C GLN A 61 27.41 47.23 -46.25
N VAL A 62 27.30 46.58 -45.10
CA VAL A 62 26.13 45.77 -44.73
C VAL A 62 25.10 46.68 -44.07
N ASP A 63 23.85 46.57 -44.48
CA ASP A 63 22.74 47.30 -43.86
C ASP A 63 22.39 46.64 -42.50
N PRO A 64 22.46 47.38 -41.37
CA PRO A 64 22.13 46.84 -40.05
C PRO A 64 20.67 46.39 -39.90
N MET A 65 19.77 46.83 -40.79
CA MET A 65 18.34 46.46 -40.78
C MET A 65 18.02 45.32 -41.77
N GLU A 66 19.00 44.85 -42.55
CA GLU A 66 18.79 43.76 -43.50
C GLU A 66 18.62 42.42 -42.76
N PRO A 67 17.52 41.68 -42.96
CA PRO A 67 17.33 40.36 -42.38
C PRO A 67 18.21 39.30 -43.07
N PRO A 68 18.39 38.10 -42.47
CA PRO A 68 19.16 37.02 -43.09
C PRO A 68 18.63 36.63 -44.48
N ARG A 69 19.48 36.74 -45.51
CA ARG A 69 19.12 36.56 -46.93
C ARG A 69 18.73 35.14 -47.33
N PHE A 70 19.27 34.12 -46.66
CA PHE A 70 19.14 32.71 -47.06
C PHE A 70 18.58 31.82 -45.95
N LYS A 71 17.83 30.78 -46.35
CA LYS A 71 17.31 29.75 -45.43
C LYS A 71 18.42 28.77 -45.04
N ILE A 72 18.80 28.78 -43.75
CA ILE A 72 19.88 27.93 -43.19
C ILE A 72 19.35 26.58 -42.68
N ASN A 73 18.03 26.38 -42.62
CA ASN A 73 17.38 25.21 -42.03
C ASN A 73 17.39 23.94 -42.92
N LYS A 74 18.11 23.93 -44.04
CA LYS A 74 18.23 22.75 -44.92
C LYS A 74 19.04 21.67 -44.20
N LYS A 75 18.39 20.59 -43.78
CA LYS A 75 19.04 19.44 -43.14
C LYS A 75 19.67 18.55 -44.21
N ILE A 76 20.97 18.29 -44.09
CA ILE A 76 21.74 17.44 -44.99
C ILE A 76 22.16 16.19 -44.18
N PRO A 77 22.18 14.98 -44.78
CA PRO A 77 22.77 13.81 -44.15
C PRO A 77 24.21 14.07 -43.71
N ARG A 78 24.68 13.34 -42.69
CA ARG A 78 26.08 13.41 -42.30
C ARG A 78 26.95 12.95 -43.48
N GLY A 79 28.00 13.72 -43.77
CA GLY A 79 28.99 13.33 -44.77
C GLY A 79 29.74 12.05 -44.38
N PRO A 80 30.50 11.46 -45.31
CA PRO A 80 31.33 10.30 -45.00
C PRO A 80 32.32 10.64 -43.88
N PRO A 81 32.63 9.69 -42.99
CA PRO A 81 33.70 9.89 -42.01
C PRO A 81 35.04 10.04 -42.71
N SER A 82 36.06 10.48 -41.96
CA SER A 82 37.45 10.36 -42.42
C SER A 82 37.75 8.89 -42.79
N PRO A 83 38.70 8.64 -43.71
CA PRO A 83 39.11 7.28 -44.06
C PRO A 83 39.35 6.44 -42.79
N PRO A 84 38.83 5.21 -42.71
CA PRO A 84 38.96 4.40 -41.51
C PRO A 84 40.44 4.15 -41.22
N ALA A 85 40.87 4.50 -40.02
CA ALA A 85 42.23 4.24 -39.58
C ALA A 85 42.48 2.72 -39.52
N PRO A 86 43.71 2.25 -39.83
CA PRO A 86 44.04 0.84 -39.69
C PRO A 86 43.90 0.42 -38.23
N VAL A 87 43.15 -0.67 -38.01
CA VAL A 87 42.91 -1.23 -36.68
C VAL A 87 44.02 -2.22 -36.36
N LEU A 88 44.98 -1.79 -35.53
CA LEU A 88 46.18 -2.58 -35.17
C LEU A 88 45.92 -3.46 -33.94
N HIS A 89 45.00 -4.42 -34.06
CA HIS A 89 44.78 -5.43 -33.02
C HIS A 89 45.90 -6.48 -33.01
N SER A 90 46.08 -7.13 -31.86
CA SER A 90 46.81 -8.39 -31.80
C SER A 90 46.08 -9.49 -32.59
N PRO A 91 46.75 -10.58 -32.97
CA PRO A 91 46.09 -11.70 -33.65
C PRO A 91 44.86 -12.18 -32.86
N THR A 92 43.78 -12.48 -33.57
CA THR A 92 42.51 -12.89 -32.95
C THR A 92 42.72 -14.13 -32.08
N ARG A 93 42.30 -14.05 -30.81
CA ARG A 93 42.28 -15.21 -29.92
C ARG A 93 41.26 -16.23 -30.43
N ARG A 94 41.64 -17.51 -30.46
CA ARG A 94 40.73 -18.59 -30.87
C ARG A 94 39.72 -18.83 -29.75
N VAL A 95 38.45 -18.54 -30.02
CA VAL A 95 37.33 -18.82 -29.10
C VAL A 95 37.02 -20.30 -29.12
N THR A 96 36.84 -20.90 -27.95
CA THR A 96 36.43 -22.32 -27.86
C THR A 96 34.93 -22.47 -28.04
N VAL A 97 34.47 -23.61 -28.56
CA VAL A 97 33.02 -23.89 -28.70
C VAL A 97 32.30 -23.87 -27.34
N LYS A 98 33.01 -24.25 -26.27
CA LYS A 98 32.48 -24.21 -24.90
C LYS A 98 32.21 -22.77 -24.47
N GLU A 99 33.19 -21.89 -24.63
CA GLU A 99 33.08 -20.46 -24.32
C GLU A 99 31.92 -19.83 -25.13
N GLN A 100 31.85 -20.09 -26.43
CA GLN A 100 30.75 -19.57 -27.26
C GLN A 100 29.36 -20.01 -26.77
N LYS A 101 29.23 -21.25 -26.27
CA LYS A 101 27.95 -21.77 -25.74
C LYS A 101 27.57 -21.14 -24.39
N GLU A 102 28.56 -20.90 -23.52
CA GLU A 102 28.35 -20.27 -22.21
C GLU A 102 27.85 -18.83 -22.34
N TRP A 103 28.34 -18.12 -23.36
CA TRP A 103 27.89 -16.75 -23.67
C TRP A 103 26.61 -16.70 -24.51
N LYS A 104 25.92 -17.82 -24.74
CA LYS A 104 24.65 -17.83 -25.47
C LYS A 104 23.52 -17.33 -24.57
N ILE A 105 23.12 -16.08 -24.78
CA ILE A 105 22.04 -15.44 -24.02
C ILE A 105 20.67 -16.03 -24.44
N PRO A 106 19.88 -16.60 -23.50
CA PRO A 106 18.52 -17.07 -23.79
C PRO A 106 17.58 -15.93 -24.22
N PRO A 107 16.57 -16.21 -25.08
CA PRO A 107 15.61 -15.19 -25.49
C PRO A 107 14.78 -14.70 -24.29
N CYS A 108 14.51 -13.40 -24.25
CA CYS A 108 13.67 -12.80 -23.22
C CYS A 108 12.19 -13.04 -23.53
N ILE A 109 11.56 -13.95 -22.80
CA ILE A 109 10.11 -14.18 -22.82
C ILE A 109 9.53 -13.44 -21.62
N SER A 110 8.89 -12.29 -21.87
CA SER A 110 8.35 -11.47 -20.80
C SER A 110 6.89 -11.83 -20.48
N ASN A 111 6.54 -11.76 -19.19
CA ASN A 111 5.17 -11.98 -18.72
C ASN A 111 4.25 -10.76 -18.95
N TRP A 112 4.79 -9.59 -19.34
CA TRP A 112 4.03 -8.35 -19.53
C TRP A 112 3.92 -7.88 -20.98
N LYS A 113 4.98 -8.04 -21.78
CA LYS A 113 5.09 -7.45 -23.12
C LYS A 113 5.35 -8.51 -24.17
N ASN A 114 4.53 -8.48 -25.21
CA ASN A 114 4.70 -9.28 -26.42
C ASN A 114 4.46 -8.40 -27.64
N ALA A 115 5.45 -7.57 -27.98
CA ALA A 115 5.31 -6.53 -29.01
C ALA A 115 4.95 -7.10 -30.40
N LYS A 116 5.41 -8.32 -30.70
CA LYS A 116 5.16 -9.00 -31.97
C LYS A 116 4.01 -10.01 -31.91
N GLY A 117 3.33 -10.15 -30.77
CA GLY A 117 2.17 -11.03 -30.63
C GLY A 117 2.44 -12.52 -30.80
N TYR A 118 3.67 -13.01 -30.54
CA TYR A 118 3.99 -14.42 -30.71
C TYR A 118 3.18 -15.33 -29.77
N THR A 119 2.71 -16.46 -30.30
CA THR A 119 2.10 -17.52 -29.50
C THR A 119 3.19 -18.37 -28.85
N VAL A 120 3.47 -18.11 -27.57
CA VAL A 120 4.50 -18.81 -26.80
C VAL A 120 3.83 -19.89 -25.94
N PRO A 121 4.30 -21.16 -25.98
CA PRO A 121 3.76 -22.23 -25.15
C PRO A 121 3.98 -21.95 -23.66
N LEU A 122 3.13 -22.55 -22.82
CA LEU A 122 3.09 -22.25 -21.38
C LEU A 122 4.39 -22.60 -20.64
N ASP A 123 5.04 -23.70 -21.03
CA ASP A 123 6.31 -24.14 -20.45
C ASP A 123 7.40 -23.07 -20.65
N LYS A 124 7.52 -22.48 -21.84
CA LYS A 124 8.51 -21.42 -22.13
C LYS A 124 8.14 -20.08 -21.52
N ARG A 125 6.84 -19.81 -21.33
CA ARG A 125 6.37 -18.59 -20.64
C ARG A 125 6.71 -18.62 -19.16
N LEU A 126 6.60 -19.79 -18.53
CA LEU A 126 6.91 -20.00 -17.12
C LEU A 126 8.37 -20.38 -16.87
N ALA A 127 9.15 -20.70 -17.90
CA ALA A 127 10.53 -21.19 -17.75
C ALA A 127 11.47 -20.18 -17.06
N ALA A 128 11.28 -18.88 -17.30
CA ALA A 128 12.08 -17.83 -16.65
C ALA A 128 11.56 -17.46 -15.26
N ASP A 129 10.45 -18.07 -14.83
CA ASP A 129 9.78 -17.78 -13.58
C ASP A 129 10.44 -18.58 -12.46
N GLY A 130 11.47 -18.00 -11.86
CA GLY A 130 12.28 -18.61 -10.79
C GLY A 130 11.52 -18.95 -9.50
N ARG A 131 10.19 -18.78 -9.46
CA ARG A 131 9.32 -19.19 -8.35
C ARG A 131 9.48 -20.67 -7.99
N GLY A 132 9.73 -21.54 -8.97
CA GLY A 132 9.99 -22.97 -8.72
C GLY A 132 11.32 -23.26 -8.02
N LEU A 133 12.27 -22.31 -8.03
CA LEU A 133 13.56 -22.42 -7.35
C LEU A 133 13.50 -21.86 -5.91
N GLN A 134 12.40 -21.18 -5.54
CA GLN A 134 12.23 -20.62 -4.21
C GLN A 134 11.75 -21.71 -3.24
N GLN A 135 12.65 -22.17 -2.37
CA GLN A 135 12.27 -23.03 -1.26
C GLN A 135 11.70 -22.15 -0.12
N LEU A 136 10.41 -22.33 0.18
CA LEU A 136 9.76 -21.65 1.30
C LEU A 136 10.19 -22.33 2.60
N HIS A 137 10.94 -21.60 3.43
CA HIS A 137 11.38 -22.08 4.74
C HIS A 137 10.48 -21.45 5.82
N ILE A 138 9.94 -22.28 6.72
CA ILE A 138 9.10 -21.82 7.84
C ILE A 138 9.89 -22.00 9.15
N ASN A 139 9.88 -20.98 9.99
CA ASN A 139 10.58 -20.97 11.27
C ASN A 139 9.80 -21.76 12.34
N GLU A 140 10.49 -22.59 13.14
CA GLU A 140 9.90 -23.35 14.26
C GLU A 140 9.28 -22.47 15.35
N ASN A 141 9.71 -21.21 15.45
CA ASN A 141 9.12 -20.26 16.41
C ASN A 141 7.62 -20.03 16.16
N PHE A 142 7.12 -20.22 14.93
CA PHE A 142 5.69 -20.18 14.66
C PHE A 142 4.93 -21.29 15.38
N ALA A 143 5.51 -22.49 15.50
CA ALA A 143 4.91 -23.58 16.26
C ALA A 143 4.90 -23.27 17.76
N LYS A 144 6.06 -22.82 18.30
CA LYS A 144 6.18 -22.42 19.72
C LYS A 144 5.20 -21.31 20.09
N LEU A 145 5.03 -20.31 19.21
CA LEU A 145 4.08 -19.23 19.41
C LEU A 145 2.63 -19.73 19.38
N ALA A 146 2.27 -20.58 18.41
CA ALA A 146 0.93 -21.14 18.31
C ALA A 146 0.58 -21.97 19.56
N GLU A 147 1.52 -22.80 20.04
CA GLU A 147 1.35 -23.58 21.27
C GLU A 147 1.22 -22.69 22.49
N ALA A 148 2.08 -21.67 22.63
CA ALA A 148 2.01 -20.73 23.75
C ALA A 148 0.66 -20.00 23.80
N LEU A 149 0.15 -19.55 22.64
CA LEU A 149 -1.16 -18.91 22.55
C LEU A 149 -2.30 -19.89 22.88
N TYR A 150 -2.21 -21.14 22.45
CA TYR A 150 -3.21 -22.16 22.78
C TYR A 150 -3.26 -22.46 24.28
N VAL A 151 -2.09 -22.56 24.92
CA VAL A 151 -1.99 -22.72 26.38
C VAL A 151 -2.53 -21.49 27.12
N ALA A 152 -2.21 -20.29 26.64
CA ALA A 152 -2.69 -19.05 27.22
C ALA A 152 -4.23 -18.93 27.13
N ASP A 153 -4.84 -19.27 25.98
CA ASP A 153 -6.31 -19.26 25.83
C ASP A 153 -6.98 -20.25 26.80
N ARG A 154 -6.45 -21.48 26.90
CA ARG A 154 -6.97 -22.47 27.85
C ARG A 154 -6.91 -21.96 29.29
N LYS A 155 -5.78 -21.38 29.69
CA LYS A 155 -5.61 -20.82 31.05
C LYS A 155 -6.51 -19.61 31.30
N ALA A 156 -6.70 -18.75 30.32
CA ALA A 156 -7.62 -17.63 30.42
C ALA A 156 -9.07 -18.11 30.61
N ARG A 157 -9.52 -19.13 29.89
CA ARG A 157 -10.85 -19.73 30.05
C ARG A 157 -11.05 -20.35 31.43
N GLU A 158 -10.08 -21.14 31.91
CA GLU A 158 -10.09 -21.72 33.27
C GLU A 158 -10.20 -20.61 34.34
N ALA A 159 -9.46 -19.51 34.18
CA ALA A 159 -9.49 -18.38 35.11
C ALA A 159 -10.84 -17.64 35.08
N VAL A 160 -11.44 -17.46 33.91
CA VAL A 160 -12.77 -16.84 33.77
C VAL A 160 -13.85 -17.74 34.36
N GLU A 161 -13.81 -19.04 34.11
CA GLU A 161 -14.79 -19.98 34.65
C GLU A 161 -14.71 -20.07 36.18
N THR A 162 -13.51 -20.17 36.74
CA THR A 162 -13.31 -20.19 38.20
C THR A 162 -13.76 -18.89 38.85
N ARG A 163 -13.49 -17.73 38.24
CA ARG A 163 -14.00 -16.43 38.72
C ARG A 163 -15.54 -16.38 38.67
N ALA A 164 -16.15 -16.80 37.57
CA ALA A 164 -17.60 -16.83 37.45
C ALA A 164 -18.26 -17.77 38.47
N GLN A 165 -17.63 -18.92 38.77
CA GLN A 165 -18.10 -19.85 39.82
C GLN A 165 -17.98 -19.23 41.22
N LEU A 166 -16.90 -18.50 41.52
CA LEU A 166 -16.71 -17.81 42.80
C LEU A 166 -17.70 -16.65 42.97
N GLU A 167 -17.88 -15.83 41.94
CA GLU A 167 -18.87 -14.75 41.94
C GLU A 167 -20.28 -15.31 42.15
N LYS A 168 -20.62 -16.43 41.51
CA LYS A 168 -21.90 -17.13 41.73
C LYS A 168 -22.05 -17.63 43.17
N LYS A 169 -20.99 -18.17 43.78
CA LYS A 169 -21.00 -18.61 45.19
C LYS A 169 -21.15 -17.44 46.15
N LEU A 170 -20.47 -16.32 45.91
CA LEU A 170 -20.61 -15.10 46.72
C LEU A 170 -22.02 -14.52 46.60
N ALA A 171 -22.56 -14.44 45.38
CA ALA A 171 -23.93 -14.01 45.15
C ALA A 171 -24.96 -14.94 45.83
N GLN A 172 -24.71 -16.25 45.89
CA GLN A 172 -25.55 -17.20 46.62
C GLN A 172 -25.49 -16.97 48.13
N LYS A 173 -24.29 -16.78 48.70
CA LYS A 173 -24.11 -16.45 50.12
C LYS A 173 -24.77 -15.12 50.49
N GLU A 174 -24.67 -14.11 49.62
CA GLU A 174 -25.32 -12.81 49.84
C GLU A 174 -26.85 -12.93 49.79
N LYS A 175 -27.38 -13.78 48.89
CA LYS A 175 -28.82 -14.10 48.86
C LYS A 175 -29.26 -14.83 50.14
N GLU A 176 -28.49 -15.82 50.59
CA GLU A 176 -28.78 -16.56 51.83
C GLU A 176 -28.77 -15.62 53.05
N ALA A 177 -27.77 -14.74 53.17
CA ALA A 177 -27.72 -13.73 54.23
C ALA A 177 -28.91 -12.75 54.18
N LYS A 178 -29.35 -12.35 52.98
CA LYS A 178 -30.56 -11.53 52.80
C LYS A 178 -31.82 -12.30 53.22
N GLU A 179 -31.93 -13.59 52.88
CA GLU A 179 -33.04 -14.46 53.31
C GLU A 179 -33.06 -14.64 54.83
N GLU A 180 -31.91 -14.85 55.47
CA GLU A 180 -31.80 -14.91 56.93
C GLU A 180 -32.17 -13.59 57.60
N HIS A 181 -31.70 -12.45 57.07
CA HIS A 181 -32.08 -11.13 57.58
C HIS A 181 -33.59 -10.89 57.47
N LEU A 182 -34.20 -11.25 56.34
CA LEU A 182 -35.66 -11.19 56.17
C LEU A 182 -36.39 -12.13 57.13
N ARG A 183 -35.84 -13.32 57.41
CA ARG A 183 -36.39 -14.26 58.39
C ARG A 183 -36.35 -13.70 59.81
N GLN A 184 -35.24 -13.08 60.22
CA GLN A 184 -35.11 -12.42 61.52
C GLN A 184 -36.07 -11.23 61.65
N LEU A 185 -36.20 -10.42 60.60
CA LEU A 185 -37.16 -9.30 60.57
C LEU A 185 -38.60 -9.79 60.70
N ALA A 186 -38.96 -10.87 59.98
CA ALA A 186 -40.28 -11.49 60.08
C ALA A 186 -40.54 -12.09 61.47
N GLN A 187 -39.51 -12.64 62.14
CA GLN A 187 -39.63 -13.14 63.51
C GLN A 187 -39.84 -12.01 64.50
N LYS A 188 -39.04 -10.93 64.43
CA LYS A 188 -39.24 -9.72 65.24
C LYS A 188 -40.64 -9.13 65.06
N ALA A 189 -41.14 -9.02 63.82
CA ALA A 189 -42.50 -8.54 63.55
C ALA A 189 -43.60 -9.46 64.13
N ARG A 190 -43.35 -10.78 64.20
CA ARG A 190 -44.26 -11.72 64.89
C ARG A 190 -44.21 -11.56 66.40
N ASP A 191 -43.01 -11.39 66.97
CA ASP A 191 -42.82 -11.22 68.41
C ASP A 191 -43.44 -9.91 68.90
N GLU A 192 -43.30 -8.81 68.14
CA GLU A 192 -44.01 -7.54 68.42
C GLU A 192 -45.54 -7.69 68.35
N ARG A 193 -46.04 -8.50 67.41
CA ARG A 193 -47.48 -8.83 67.34
C ARG A 193 -47.93 -9.71 68.51
N ALA A 194 -47.07 -10.60 69.01
CA ALA A 194 -47.34 -11.43 70.18
C ALA A 194 -47.18 -10.67 71.51
N GLY A 195 -46.42 -9.56 71.52
CA GLY A 195 -46.26 -8.64 72.65
C GLY A 195 -47.50 -7.80 72.96
N ILE A 196 -48.41 -7.63 72.00
CA ILE A 196 -49.76 -7.09 72.24
C ILE A 196 -50.68 -8.26 72.63
N LYS A 197 -50.48 -8.81 73.83
CA LYS A 197 -51.51 -9.65 74.48
C LYS A 197 -52.55 -8.73 75.11
N ILE A 198 -53.66 -8.54 74.40
CA ILE A 198 -54.92 -8.09 75.00
C ILE A 198 -55.31 -9.16 76.02
N SER A 199 -55.05 -8.88 77.29
CA SER A 199 -55.53 -9.67 78.41
C SER A 199 -57.03 -9.44 78.55
N GLY A 200 -57.81 -10.50 78.40
CA GLY A 200 -59.21 -10.54 78.80
C GLY A 200 -60.19 -10.82 77.66
N SER A 201 -60.53 -12.08 77.48
CA SER A 201 -61.92 -12.50 77.64
C SER A 201 -61.99 -14.01 77.64
N HIS A 202 -62.51 -14.52 78.75
CA HIS A 202 -62.91 -15.90 78.93
C HIS A 202 -64.15 -16.19 78.07
N THR A 203 -64.31 -17.46 77.67
CA THR A 203 -65.56 -18.15 77.25
C THR A 203 -65.86 -18.37 75.76
N LYS A 204 -65.96 -19.68 75.43
CA LYS A 204 -66.83 -20.34 74.45
C LYS A 204 -66.73 -19.94 72.97
N THR A 205 -65.72 -20.46 72.25
CA THR A 205 -65.78 -20.70 70.78
C THR A 205 -64.78 -21.80 70.36
N GLY A 206 -64.81 -22.96 71.02
CA GLY A 206 -63.90 -24.08 70.69
C GLY A 206 -64.22 -24.80 69.37
N ASP A 207 -65.46 -24.76 68.91
CA ASP A 207 -65.88 -25.44 67.66
C ASP A 207 -65.66 -24.56 66.41
N ASP A 208 -65.99 -23.27 66.46
CA ASP A 208 -65.90 -22.39 65.28
C ASP A 208 -64.45 -22.14 64.83
N GLU A 209 -63.49 -22.12 65.75
CA GLU A 209 -62.06 -21.95 65.43
C GLU A 209 -61.48 -23.21 64.80
N GLN A 210 -61.90 -24.39 65.24
CA GLN A 210 -61.48 -25.67 64.65
C GLN A 210 -62.06 -25.86 63.24
N GLU A 211 -63.31 -25.49 62.99
CA GLU A 211 -63.89 -25.51 61.65
C GLU A 211 -63.22 -24.49 60.71
N ARG A 212 -62.92 -23.29 61.23
CA ARG A 212 -62.23 -22.25 60.46
C ARG A 212 -60.77 -22.60 60.19
N GLU A 213 -60.12 -23.36 61.06
CA GLU A 213 -58.75 -23.85 60.88
C GLU A 213 -58.69 -25.05 59.92
N MET A 214 -59.69 -25.95 59.94
CA MET A 214 -59.88 -26.97 58.91
C MET A 214 -60.12 -26.34 57.52
N LEU A 215 -60.97 -25.30 57.43
CA LEU A 215 -61.20 -24.55 56.18
C LEU A 215 -59.96 -23.80 55.65
N ARG A 216 -59.00 -23.47 56.54
CA ARG A 216 -57.71 -22.90 56.14
C ARG A 216 -56.74 -23.99 55.67
N GLN A 217 -56.68 -25.12 56.39
CA GLN A 217 -55.87 -26.27 55.98
C GLN A 217 -56.32 -26.84 54.64
N ASP A 218 -57.62 -26.94 54.39
CA ASP A 218 -58.15 -27.43 53.13
C ASP A 218 -57.83 -26.49 51.97
N ARG A 219 -58.03 -25.17 52.13
CA ARG A 219 -57.58 -24.20 51.10
C ARG A 219 -56.07 -24.20 50.87
N HIS A 220 -55.28 -24.55 51.88
CA HIS A 220 -53.84 -24.65 51.74
C HIS A 220 -53.43 -25.93 51.01
N LYS A 221 -54.08 -27.07 51.32
CA LYS A 221 -53.91 -28.34 50.59
C LYS A 221 -54.39 -28.22 49.14
N GLU A 222 -55.49 -27.50 48.90
CA GLU A 222 -56.02 -27.23 47.56
C GLU A 222 -55.03 -26.40 46.74
N ARG A 223 -54.53 -25.27 47.29
CA ARG A 223 -53.49 -24.46 46.62
C ARG A 223 -52.19 -25.23 46.38
N ALA A 224 -51.81 -26.14 47.28
CA ALA A 224 -50.63 -26.99 47.10
C ALA A 224 -50.85 -28.02 45.98
N ARG A 225 -52.04 -28.63 45.89
CA ARG A 225 -52.41 -29.51 44.77
C ARG A 225 -52.43 -28.74 43.46
N ASP A 226 -53.01 -27.54 43.43
CA ASP A 226 -53.09 -26.70 42.23
C ASP A 226 -51.71 -26.25 41.73
N ARG A 227 -50.81 -25.89 42.67
CA ARG A 227 -49.41 -25.57 42.35
C ARG A 227 -48.64 -26.81 41.84
N ASN A 228 -48.87 -27.99 42.42
CA ASN A 228 -48.27 -29.22 41.92
C ASN A 228 -48.83 -29.63 40.56
N LEU A 229 -50.13 -29.45 40.31
CA LEU A 229 -50.75 -29.69 39.01
C LEU A 229 -50.21 -28.72 37.96
N ALA A 230 -50.07 -27.43 38.31
CA ALA A 230 -49.47 -26.40 37.46
C ALA A 230 -48.00 -26.69 37.11
N ARG A 231 -47.26 -27.36 38.01
CA ARG A 231 -45.85 -27.73 37.78
C ARG A 231 -45.69 -29.06 37.06
N ALA A 232 -46.62 -30.01 37.23
CA ALA A 232 -46.52 -31.36 36.67
C ALA A 232 -47.21 -31.52 35.30
N ALA A 233 -48.26 -30.75 34.98
CA ALA A 233 -48.94 -30.82 33.68
C ALA A 233 -49.87 -29.60 33.43
N PRO A 234 -49.44 -28.57 32.67
CA PRO A 234 -50.24 -27.37 32.44
C PRO A 234 -51.52 -27.61 31.60
N ASP A 235 -51.54 -28.65 30.75
CA ASP A 235 -52.65 -28.89 29.81
C ASP A 235 -53.92 -29.47 30.45
N LYS A 236 -53.80 -30.12 31.62
CA LYS A 236 -54.97 -30.70 32.32
C LYS A 236 -55.81 -29.65 33.07
N ARG A 237 -55.33 -28.41 33.17
CA ARG A 237 -56.00 -27.29 33.82
C ARG A 237 -57.37 -26.96 33.22
N SER A 238 -57.45 -26.95 31.88
CA SER A 238 -58.66 -26.58 31.13
C SER A 238 -59.84 -27.54 31.40
N LYS A 239 -59.53 -28.83 31.61
CA LYS A 239 -60.57 -29.86 31.83
C LYS A 239 -61.15 -29.81 33.24
N LEU A 240 -60.32 -29.59 34.26
CA LEU A 240 -60.74 -29.50 35.65
C LEU A 240 -61.44 -28.18 35.99
N GLN A 241 -61.09 -27.06 35.34
CA GLN A 241 -61.84 -25.81 35.50
C GLN A 241 -63.27 -25.90 34.92
N ARG A 242 -63.46 -26.61 33.81
CA ARG A 242 -64.78 -26.79 33.18
C ARG A 242 -65.77 -27.66 33.97
N GLU A 243 -65.29 -28.62 34.74
CA GLU A 243 -66.14 -29.46 35.60
C GLU A 243 -66.58 -28.74 36.89
N ARG A 244 -65.86 -27.70 37.32
CA ARG A 244 -66.15 -26.95 38.55
C ARG A 244 -67.15 -25.80 38.33
N GLU A 245 -67.44 -25.45 37.07
CA GLU A 245 -68.43 -24.44 36.65
C GLU A 245 -69.81 -25.04 36.28
N ARG A 246 -70.00 -26.35 36.43
CA ARG A 246 -71.32 -27.02 36.35
C ARG A 246 -71.83 -27.36 37.75
#